data_AF-A0A4R6YF00-F1
#
_entry.id   AF-A0A4R6YF00-F1
#
_cell.length_a   1.000
_cell.length_b   1.000
_cell.length_c   1.000
_cell.angle_alpha   90.00
_cell.angle_beta   90.00
_cell.angle_gamma   90.00
#
_symmetry.space_group_name_H-M   'P 1'
#
loop_
_entity.id
_entity.type
_entity.pdbx_description
1 polymer ?
#
loop_
_entity_poly.entity_id
_entity_poly.type
_entity_poly.pdbx_seq_one_letter_code
_entity_poly.pdbx_strand_id
1 'polypeptide(L)'
;ENDETHWVGHDRTKTIDHDETVHVKHDRTETVDHNETITVHNDRKERVDHNETISIGDNRKEDVGKNEAVTIGNNQTHAVGDNRTRTVGKNESLTIGDNRTKKVGKNESDKIGKSWSIKVGKFKTETIGMASMQNVGLGKMTNVGLGYMRNVGMMMTSVVGMSRTDTIGKNHSASVGKVFTLTVGGKSSIVMDEKSILLQIGKSKLVLEENGNITLEGVKVLVKGDDLVDVDGKKIDLN
;
A
#
# COMPACT_ATOMS: atom_id res chain seq x y z
N GLU A 1 24.91 53.59 -48.10
CA GLU A 1 24.20 54.23 -46.98
C GLU A 1 23.31 53.17 -46.40
N ASN A 2 23.66 52.62 -45.24
CA ASN A 2 23.15 51.31 -44.85
C ASN A 2 22.36 51.35 -43.53
N ASP A 3 22.31 52.51 -42.88
CA ASP A 3 21.67 52.69 -41.58
C ASP A 3 20.60 53.79 -41.69
N GLU A 4 19.39 53.49 -41.22
CA GLU A 4 18.28 54.44 -41.11
C GLU A 4 17.76 54.41 -39.67
N THR A 5 17.50 55.58 -39.11
CA THR A 5 16.88 55.73 -37.78
C THR A 5 15.62 56.57 -37.89
N HIS A 6 14.55 56.11 -37.27
CA HIS A 6 13.30 56.85 -37.18
C HIS A 6 12.93 57.06 -35.71
N TRP A 7 12.65 58.29 -35.32
CA TRP A 7 12.33 58.67 -33.93
C TRP A 7 10.96 59.35 -33.84
N VAL A 8 10.21 59.02 -32.79
CA VAL A 8 8.94 59.67 -32.45
C VAL A 8 9.03 60.15 -31.01
N GLY A 9 8.76 61.44 -30.76
CA GLY A 9 9.03 62.05 -29.46
C GLY A 9 8.00 61.79 -28.36
N HIS A 10 6.79 61.34 -28.70
CA HIS A 10 5.72 61.02 -27.75
C HIS A 10 5.02 59.73 -28.20
N ASP A 11 3.89 59.84 -28.90
CA ASP A 11 3.04 58.70 -29.24
C ASP A 11 3.06 58.39 -30.74
N ARG A 12 2.98 57.10 -31.07
CA ARG A 12 2.79 56.62 -32.45
C ARG A 12 1.58 55.69 -32.49
N THR A 13 0.66 55.94 -33.42
CA THR A 13 -0.43 55.02 -33.76
C THR A 13 -0.28 54.60 -35.22
N LYS A 14 -0.55 53.33 -35.51
CA LYS A 14 -0.57 52.79 -36.87
C LYS A 14 -1.85 51.99 -37.05
N THR A 15 -2.60 52.30 -38.12
CA THR A 15 -3.80 51.57 -38.52
C THR A 15 -3.54 50.96 -39.89
N ILE A 16 -3.95 49.70 -40.07
CA ILE A 16 -3.88 48.97 -41.33
C ILE A 16 -5.29 48.48 -41.61
N ASP A 17 -5.89 48.93 -42.71
CA ASP A 17 -7.30 48.65 -43.00
C ASP A 17 -7.55 47.21 -43.49
N HIS A 18 -6.51 46.52 -43.96
CA HIS A 18 -6.60 45.16 -44.49
C HIS A 18 -5.46 44.29 -43.94
N ASP A 19 -4.40 44.06 -44.72
CA ASP A 19 -3.30 43.16 -44.34
C ASP A 19 -1.99 43.91 -44.12
N GLU A 20 -1.21 43.44 -43.15
CA GLU A 20 0.19 43.82 -42.94
C GLU A 20 1.07 42.58 -43.08
N THR A 21 2.17 42.70 -43.84
CA THR A 21 3.23 41.69 -43.91
C THR A 21 4.55 42.35 -43.59
N VAL A 22 5.25 41.82 -42.59
CA VAL A 22 6.60 42.25 -42.22
C VAL A 22 7.55 41.13 -42.55
N HIS A 23 8.54 41.40 -43.41
CA HIS A 23 9.59 40.45 -43.76
C HIS A 23 10.95 41.01 -43.34
N VAL A 24 11.56 40.38 -42.33
CA VAL A 24 12.92 40.69 -41.87
C VAL A 24 13.84 39.60 -42.39
N LYS A 25 14.89 39.97 -43.14
CA LYS A 25 15.79 38.99 -43.80
C LYS A 25 16.80 38.33 -42.86
N HIS A 26 17.11 39.00 -41.76
CA HIS A 26 18.06 38.56 -40.73
C HIS A 26 17.35 38.62 -39.38
N ASP A 27 17.89 39.38 -38.44
CA ASP A 27 17.43 39.37 -37.05
C ASP A 27 16.46 40.53 -36.76
N ARG A 28 15.48 40.27 -35.89
CA ARG A 28 14.62 41.29 -35.29
C ARG A 28 14.87 41.29 -33.79
N THR A 29 15.15 42.46 -33.23
CA THR A 29 15.12 42.69 -31.79
C THR A 29 14.00 43.66 -31.48
N GLU A 30 13.25 43.37 -30.43
CA GLU A 30 12.21 44.24 -29.90
C GLU A 30 12.44 44.40 -28.41
N THR A 31 12.25 45.62 -27.91
CA THR A 31 12.42 45.94 -26.50
C THR A 31 11.28 46.86 -26.11
N VAL A 32 10.58 46.48 -25.05
CA VAL A 32 9.50 47.25 -24.45
C VAL A 32 9.87 47.46 -22.99
N ASP A 33 10.15 48.72 -22.62
CA ASP A 33 10.68 49.02 -21.28
C ASP A 33 9.64 48.87 -20.16
N HIS A 34 8.36 48.95 -20.50
CA HIS A 34 7.25 48.86 -19.56
C HIS A 34 6.34 47.67 -19.90
N ASN A 35 5.15 47.94 -20.45
CA ASN A 35 4.13 46.92 -20.63
C ASN A 35 3.83 46.69 -22.12
N GLU A 36 3.62 45.44 -22.48
CA GLU A 36 3.10 45.03 -23.78
C GLU A 36 1.70 44.41 -23.61
N THR A 37 0.81 44.65 -24.56
CA THR A 37 -0.49 43.97 -24.63
C THR A 37 -0.76 43.58 -26.08
N ILE A 38 -0.95 42.28 -26.29
CA ILE A 38 -1.28 41.71 -27.60
C ILE A 38 -2.68 41.12 -27.52
N THR A 39 -3.58 41.58 -28.36
CA THR A 39 -4.92 41.01 -28.52
C THR A 39 -5.06 40.44 -29.92
N VAL A 40 -5.37 39.16 -30.03
CA VAL A 40 -5.73 38.50 -31.29
C VAL A 40 -7.19 38.08 -31.17
N HIS A 41 -8.06 38.59 -32.04
CA HIS A 41 -9.50 38.35 -31.96
C HIS A 41 -9.94 36.98 -32.50
N ASN A 42 -9.11 36.37 -33.35
CA ASN A 42 -9.37 35.07 -33.95
C ASN A 42 -8.20 34.12 -33.64
N ASP A 43 -7.51 33.60 -34.66
CA ASP A 43 -6.47 32.59 -34.46
C ASP A 43 -5.05 33.20 -34.47
N ARG A 44 -4.18 32.66 -33.60
CA ARG A 44 -2.72 32.87 -33.65
C ARG A 44 -2.05 31.54 -33.95
N LYS A 45 -1.12 31.54 -34.90
CA LYS A 45 -0.21 30.42 -35.18
C LYS A 45 1.22 30.91 -35.10
N GLU A 46 2.04 30.17 -34.36
CA GLU A 46 3.46 30.42 -34.21
C GLU A 46 4.23 29.16 -34.59
N ARG A 47 5.41 29.35 -35.18
CA ARG A 47 6.32 28.28 -35.53
C ARG A 47 7.75 28.76 -35.32
N VAL A 48 8.49 28.01 -34.53
CA VAL A 48 9.94 28.16 -34.35
C VAL A 48 10.58 26.88 -34.90
N ASP A 49 11.48 27.02 -35.89
CA ASP A 49 12.09 25.85 -36.54
C ASP A 49 13.21 25.21 -35.71
N HIS A 50 13.86 26.00 -34.86
CA HIS A 50 14.95 25.56 -33.99
C HIS A 50 14.52 25.61 -32.52
N ASN A 51 15.10 26.51 -31.73
CA ASN A 51 14.91 26.56 -30.28
C ASN A 51 14.11 27.80 -29.88
N GLU A 52 13.19 27.62 -28.92
CA GLU A 52 12.49 28.68 -28.23
C GLU A 52 12.92 28.71 -26.77
N THR A 53 13.07 29.89 -26.18
CA THR A 53 13.34 30.07 -24.75
C THR A 53 12.46 31.19 -24.23
N ILE A 54 11.64 30.86 -23.23
CA ILE A 54 10.78 31.81 -22.54
C ILE A 54 11.29 31.93 -21.11
N SER A 55 11.62 33.15 -20.69
CA SER A 55 12.02 33.46 -19.32
C SER A 55 11.02 34.42 -18.71
N ILE A 56 10.52 34.09 -17.51
CA ILE A 56 9.62 34.94 -16.74
C ILE A 56 10.32 35.22 -15.41
N GLY A 57 10.53 36.50 -15.09
CA GLY A 57 11.22 36.91 -13.86
C GLY A 57 10.39 36.65 -12.59
N ASP A 58 9.09 36.88 -12.69
CA ASP A 58 8.14 36.71 -11.59
C ASP A 58 7.14 35.57 -11.88
N ASN A 59 5.91 35.89 -12.27
CA ASN A 59 4.80 34.94 -12.33
C ASN A 59 4.26 34.77 -13.76
N ARG A 60 3.94 33.52 -14.13
CA ARG A 60 3.18 33.17 -15.35
C ARG A 60 1.80 32.64 -14.95
N LYS A 61 0.74 33.19 -15.54
CA LYS A 61 -0.61 32.64 -15.47
C LYS A 61 -1.08 32.30 -16.88
N GLU A 62 -1.58 31.09 -17.03
CA GLU A 62 -2.17 30.57 -18.27
C GLU A 62 -3.60 30.16 -18.00
N ASP A 63 -4.53 30.58 -18.85
CA ASP A 63 -5.95 30.26 -18.77
C ASP A 63 -6.44 29.79 -20.14
N VAL A 64 -7.00 28.58 -20.18
CA VAL A 64 -7.45 27.93 -21.42
C VAL A 64 -8.92 27.58 -21.26
N GLY A 65 -9.79 28.28 -22.00
CA GLY A 65 -11.25 28.15 -21.84
C GLY A 65 -11.85 26.82 -22.31
N LYS A 66 -11.12 26.04 -23.12
CA LYS A 66 -11.58 24.74 -23.63
C LYS A 66 -10.56 23.63 -23.41
N ASN A 67 -9.68 23.38 -24.38
CA ASN A 67 -8.76 22.24 -24.38
C ASN A 67 -7.33 22.71 -24.61
N GLU A 68 -6.40 22.05 -23.93
CA GLU A 68 -4.96 22.16 -24.14
C GLU A 68 -4.43 20.78 -24.57
N ALA A 69 -3.58 20.73 -25.59
CA ALA A 69 -2.93 19.52 -26.05
C ALA A 69 -1.43 19.78 -26.17
N VAL A 70 -0.63 18.94 -25.51
CA VAL A 70 0.84 19.02 -25.52
C VAL A 70 1.40 17.69 -26.01
N THR A 71 2.22 17.75 -27.05
CA THR A 71 2.91 16.59 -27.62
C THR A 71 4.40 16.83 -27.57
N ILE A 72 5.14 15.91 -26.95
CA ILE A 72 6.60 15.94 -26.85
C ILE A 72 7.14 14.73 -27.62
N GLY A 73 8.03 14.97 -28.58
CA GLY A 73 8.59 13.89 -29.41
C GLY A 73 9.65 13.03 -28.70
N ASN A 74 10.45 13.66 -27.83
CA ASN A 74 11.51 13.00 -27.07
C ASN A 74 11.21 13.05 -25.56
N ASN A 75 11.91 13.91 -24.82
CA ASN A 75 11.87 13.95 -23.36
C ASN A 75 11.20 15.22 -22.83
N GLN A 76 10.44 15.09 -21.75
CA GLN A 76 9.94 16.21 -20.95
C GLN A 76 10.54 16.14 -19.55
N THR A 77 11.21 17.22 -19.12
CA THR A 77 11.67 17.39 -17.74
C THR A 77 10.87 18.49 -17.07
N HIS A 78 10.40 18.24 -15.85
CA HIS A 78 9.61 19.21 -15.09
C HIS A 78 10.12 19.23 -13.65
N ALA A 79 10.67 20.37 -13.23
CA ALA A 79 11.19 20.59 -11.89
C ALA A 79 10.32 21.62 -11.16
N VAL A 80 10.03 21.35 -9.89
CA VAL A 80 9.28 22.25 -9.00
C VAL A 80 10.11 22.40 -7.74
N GLY A 81 10.47 23.65 -7.39
CA GLY A 81 11.31 23.94 -6.22
C GLY A 81 10.56 23.76 -4.90
N ASP A 82 9.34 24.27 -4.83
CA ASP A 82 8.50 24.23 -3.63
C ASP A 82 7.35 23.23 -3.78
N ASN A 83 6.15 23.72 -4.10
CA ASN A 83 4.92 22.94 -4.06
C ASN A 83 4.25 22.83 -5.42
N ARG A 84 3.65 21.66 -5.70
CA ARG A 84 2.76 21.43 -6.85
C ARG A 84 1.42 20.88 -6.36
N THR A 85 0.34 21.53 -6.78
CA THR A 85 -1.03 21.04 -6.59
C THR A 85 -1.63 20.67 -7.94
N ARG A 86 -2.32 19.53 -8.01
CA ARG A 86 -3.06 19.10 -9.20
C ARG A 86 -4.45 18.64 -8.79
N THR A 87 -5.47 19.19 -9.44
CA THR A 87 -6.87 18.81 -9.24
C THR A 87 -7.42 18.26 -10.56
N VAL A 88 -8.08 17.11 -10.49
CA VAL A 88 -8.74 16.48 -11.64
C VAL A 88 -10.22 16.32 -11.30
N GLY A 89 -11.11 16.96 -12.06
CA GLY A 89 -12.55 16.98 -11.76
C GLY A 89 -13.32 15.72 -12.16
N LYS A 90 -12.81 14.97 -13.15
CA LYS A 90 -13.45 13.73 -13.64
C LYS A 90 -12.49 12.54 -13.54
N ASN A 91 -11.69 12.32 -14.59
CA ASN A 91 -10.86 11.12 -14.71
C ASN A 91 -9.41 11.51 -15.02
N GLU A 92 -8.47 10.72 -14.50
CA GLU A 92 -7.06 10.73 -14.86
C GLU A 92 -6.65 9.31 -15.30
N SER A 93 -5.92 9.22 -16.42
CA SER A 93 -5.31 7.97 -16.87
C SER A 93 -3.80 8.19 -17.04
N LEU A 94 -3.01 7.23 -16.57
CA LEU A 94 -1.56 7.24 -16.68
C LEU A 94 -1.10 5.87 -17.19
N THR A 95 -0.51 5.86 -18.38
CA THR A 95 0.09 4.67 -18.99
C THR A 95 1.60 4.85 -19.04
N ILE A 96 2.33 3.84 -18.58
CA ILE A 96 3.79 3.81 -18.61
C ILE A 96 4.20 2.57 -19.42
N GLY A 97 4.95 2.78 -20.49
CA GLY A 97 5.36 1.69 -21.39
C GLY A 97 6.48 0.81 -20.84
N ASP A 98 7.34 1.38 -20.00
CA ASP A 98 8.48 0.70 -19.39
C ASP A 98 8.43 0.81 -17.86
N ASN A 99 9.23 1.68 -17.24
CA ASN A 99 9.38 1.72 -15.79
C ASN A 99 8.78 2.97 -15.14
N ARG A 100 8.21 2.81 -13.94
CA ARG A 100 7.78 3.91 -13.05
C ARG A 100 8.44 3.78 -11.68
N THR A 101 9.21 4.79 -11.28
CA THR A 101 9.80 4.89 -9.93
C THR A 101 9.11 6.01 -9.16
N LYS A 102 8.77 5.75 -7.89
CA LYS A 102 8.24 6.74 -6.95
C LYS A 102 9.08 6.72 -5.68
N LYS A 103 9.59 7.89 -5.27
CA LYS A 103 10.31 8.08 -4.00
C LYS A 103 9.61 9.17 -3.21
N VAL A 104 9.31 8.87 -1.95
CA VAL A 104 8.65 9.80 -1.02
C VAL A 104 9.58 10.02 0.17
N GLY A 105 9.91 11.28 0.46
CA GLY A 105 10.85 11.62 1.53
C GLY A 105 10.23 11.62 2.93
N LYS A 106 8.92 11.86 3.03
CA LYS A 106 8.18 11.88 4.30
C LYS A 106 7.01 10.90 4.25
N ASN A 107 5.83 11.36 3.86
CA ASN A 107 4.59 10.58 3.95
C ASN A 107 3.84 10.55 2.62
N GLU A 108 3.10 9.47 2.41
CA GLU A 108 2.13 9.29 1.34
C GLU A 108 0.80 8.83 1.95
N SER A 109 -0.32 9.32 1.43
CA SER A 109 -1.66 8.95 1.87
C SER A 109 -2.58 8.84 0.67
N ASP A 110 -3.19 7.67 0.50
CA ASP A 110 -4.20 7.41 -0.52
C ASP A 110 -5.57 7.25 0.13
N LYS A 111 -6.56 8.00 -0.35
CA LYS A 111 -7.97 7.87 0.07
C LYS A 111 -8.82 7.42 -1.10
N ILE A 112 -9.31 6.19 -1.04
CA ILE A 112 -10.13 5.57 -2.09
C ILE A 112 -11.58 5.54 -1.63
N GLY A 113 -12.48 6.12 -2.43
CA GLY A 113 -13.90 6.24 -2.06
C GLY A 113 -14.75 4.99 -2.30
N LYS A 114 -14.35 4.11 -3.24
CA LYS A 114 -15.12 2.90 -3.58
C LYS A 114 -14.25 1.64 -3.60
N SER A 115 -13.42 1.47 -4.63
CA SER A 115 -12.69 0.22 -4.85
C SER A 115 -11.26 0.49 -5.28
N TRP A 116 -10.34 -0.34 -4.78
CA TRP A 116 -8.93 -0.33 -5.15
C TRP A 116 -8.53 -1.73 -5.60
N SER A 117 -7.95 -1.84 -6.79
CA SER A 117 -7.49 -3.10 -7.36
C SER A 117 -6.02 -2.98 -7.76
N ILE A 118 -5.23 -3.98 -7.41
CA ILE A 118 -3.81 -4.08 -7.73
C ILE A 118 -3.58 -5.46 -8.33
N LYS A 119 -3.05 -5.51 -9.56
CA LYS A 119 -2.62 -6.74 -10.24
C LYS A 119 -1.12 -6.68 -10.45
N VAL A 120 -0.42 -7.71 -9.98
CA VAL A 120 1.04 -7.85 -10.12
C VAL A 120 1.32 -9.08 -10.98
N GLY A 121 2.14 -8.91 -12.02
CA GLY A 121 2.42 -9.98 -12.99
C GLY A 121 3.45 -11.01 -12.52
N LYS A 122 4.39 -10.62 -11.65
CA LYS A 122 5.46 -11.50 -11.14
C LYS A 122 5.50 -11.48 -9.61
N PHE A 123 6.25 -10.55 -9.03
CA PHE A 123 6.51 -10.50 -7.58
C PHE A 123 6.10 -9.16 -6.99
N LYS A 124 5.54 -9.22 -5.77
CA LYS A 124 5.25 -8.06 -4.93
C LYS A 124 6.02 -8.21 -3.61
N THR A 125 6.79 -7.18 -3.26
CA THR A 125 7.54 -7.13 -2.01
C THR A 125 7.11 -5.91 -1.22
N GLU A 126 6.78 -6.10 0.06
CA GLU A 126 6.44 -5.01 0.99
C GLU A 126 7.31 -5.16 2.23
N THR A 127 8.06 -4.11 2.57
CA THR A 127 8.91 -4.06 3.76
C THR A 127 8.43 -2.95 4.67
N ILE A 128 8.19 -3.28 5.93
CA ILE A 128 7.71 -2.34 6.95
C ILE A 128 8.80 -2.16 7.98
N GLY A 129 9.26 -0.91 8.16
CA GLY A 129 10.37 -0.60 9.07
C GLY A 129 9.98 -0.58 10.55
N MET A 130 8.76 -0.16 10.89
CA MET A 130 8.30 -0.04 12.27
C MET A 130 7.04 -0.87 12.56
N ALA A 131 5.90 -0.51 11.96
CA ALA A 131 4.62 -1.14 12.27
C ALA A 131 3.66 -1.14 11.08
N SER A 132 2.79 -2.15 11.02
CA SER A 132 1.70 -2.26 10.06
C SER A 132 0.40 -2.65 10.77
N MET A 133 -0.71 -2.01 10.43
CA MET A 133 -2.04 -2.35 10.91
C MET A 133 -3.00 -2.54 9.74
N GLN A 134 -3.88 -3.54 9.82
CA GLN A 134 -4.89 -3.80 8.81
C GLN A 134 -6.24 -4.06 9.49
N ASN A 135 -7.16 -3.11 9.36
CA ASN A 135 -8.54 -3.24 9.82
C ASN A 135 -9.45 -3.56 8.64
N VAL A 136 -10.34 -4.54 8.80
CA VAL A 136 -11.25 -5.01 7.74
C VAL A 136 -12.67 -5.04 8.31
N GLY A 137 -13.62 -4.41 7.60
CA GLY A 137 -14.99 -4.25 8.09
C GLY A 137 -15.89 -5.48 7.93
N LEU A 138 -15.95 -6.07 6.72
CA LEU A 138 -16.87 -7.19 6.42
C LEU A 138 -16.18 -8.55 6.38
N GLY A 139 -15.06 -8.66 5.67
CA GLY A 139 -14.37 -9.94 5.54
C GLY A 139 -13.04 -9.83 4.80
N LYS A 140 -12.13 -10.75 5.13
CA LYS A 140 -10.82 -10.90 4.49
C LYS A 140 -10.66 -12.36 4.06
N MET A 141 -10.32 -12.57 2.80
CA MET A 141 -9.95 -13.88 2.26
C MET A 141 -8.48 -13.85 1.83
N THR A 142 -7.76 -14.95 2.00
CA THR A 142 -6.37 -15.09 1.57
C THR A 142 -6.20 -16.47 0.95
N ASN A 143 -5.98 -16.51 -0.37
CA ASN A 143 -5.76 -17.73 -1.13
C ASN A 143 -4.30 -17.78 -1.59
N VAL A 144 -3.62 -18.90 -1.35
CA VAL A 144 -2.20 -19.07 -1.65
C VAL A 144 -2.00 -20.36 -2.44
N GLY A 145 -1.27 -20.30 -3.56
CA GLY A 145 -1.18 -21.39 -4.51
C GLY A 145 -0.19 -22.52 -4.16
N LEU A 146 0.95 -22.20 -3.54
CA LEU A 146 2.02 -23.18 -3.27
C LEU A 146 2.39 -23.27 -1.78
N GLY A 147 2.75 -22.15 -1.16
CA GLY A 147 3.23 -22.15 0.22
C GLY A 147 2.98 -20.84 0.94
N TYR A 148 2.64 -20.93 2.22
CA TYR A 148 2.44 -19.81 3.13
C TYR A 148 3.24 -20.04 4.41
N MET A 149 4.10 -19.09 4.77
CA MET A 149 4.89 -19.13 5.99
C MET A 149 4.71 -17.82 6.75
N ARG A 150 4.58 -17.92 8.08
CA ARG A 150 4.49 -16.75 8.95
C ARG A 150 5.36 -16.95 10.18
N ASN A 151 6.45 -16.18 10.24
CA ASN A 151 7.35 -16.12 11.38
C ASN A 151 7.00 -14.92 12.26
N VAL A 152 7.00 -15.10 13.58
CA VAL A 152 6.66 -14.06 14.56
C VAL A 152 7.76 -14.01 15.63
N GLY A 153 8.33 -12.83 15.87
CA GLY A 153 9.52 -12.70 16.72
C GLY A 153 9.27 -12.75 18.23
N MET A 154 8.16 -12.17 18.71
CA MET A 154 7.87 -12.08 20.15
C MET A 154 6.59 -12.79 20.54
N MET A 155 5.44 -12.34 20.02
CA MET A 155 4.13 -12.84 20.43
C MET A 155 3.15 -12.83 19.27
N MET A 156 2.32 -13.87 19.20
CA MET A 156 1.19 -13.99 18.29
C MET A 156 -0.08 -14.20 19.12
N THR A 157 -1.14 -13.44 18.83
CA THR A 157 -2.46 -13.64 19.43
C THR A 157 -3.51 -13.70 18.33
N SER A 158 -4.43 -14.65 18.44
CA SER A 158 -5.57 -14.81 17.52
C SER A 158 -6.83 -14.98 18.33
N VAL A 159 -7.75 -14.01 18.23
CA VAL A 159 -9.06 -14.03 18.87
C VAL A 159 -10.12 -14.21 17.80
N VAL A 160 -11.01 -15.17 17.98
CA VAL A 160 -12.09 -15.48 17.05
C VAL A 160 -13.41 -15.39 17.80
N GLY A 161 -14.33 -14.55 17.32
CA GLY A 161 -15.56 -14.23 18.03
C GLY A 161 -16.64 -15.31 17.97
N MET A 162 -16.68 -16.12 16.90
CA MET A 162 -17.73 -17.12 16.70
C MET A 162 -17.16 -18.54 16.56
N SER A 163 -16.49 -18.83 15.46
CA SER A 163 -15.96 -20.18 15.20
C SER A 163 -14.66 -20.15 14.40
N ARG A 164 -13.79 -21.10 14.70
CA ARG A 164 -12.57 -21.38 13.95
C ARG A 164 -12.59 -22.83 13.51
N THR A 165 -12.29 -23.06 12.23
CA THR A 165 -12.16 -24.39 11.64
C THR A 165 -10.86 -24.46 10.85
N ASP A 166 -10.02 -25.43 11.16
CA ASP A 166 -8.78 -25.70 10.45
C ASP A 166 -8.88 -27.10 9.79
N THR A 167 -8.86 -27.16 8.45
CA THR A 167 -8.84 -28.43 7.70
C THR A 167 -7.45 -28.64 7.10
N ILE A 168 -6.74 -29.67 7.55
CA ILE A 168 -5.40 -30.01 7.09
C ILE A 168 -5.47 -31.32 6.30
N GLY A 169 -5.02 -31.31 5.03
CA GLY A 169 -5.12 -32.48 4.15
C GLY A 169 -4.10 -33.60 4.43
N LYS A 170 -3.04 -33.30 5.20
CA LYS A 170 -2.02 -34.28 5.63
C LYS A 170 -1.73 -34.10 7.13
N ASN A 171 -0.53 -33.69 7.51
CA ASN A 171 -0.08 -33.65 8.89
C ASN A 171 -0.24 -32.26 9.51
N HIS A 172 -0.72 -32.22 10.76
CA HIS A 172 -0.60 -31.05 11.64
C HIS A 172 0.42 -31.37 12.73
N SER A 173 1.47 -30.55 12.82
CA SER A 173 2.53 -30.69 13.83
C SER A 173 2.66 -29.39 14.60
N ALA A 174 2.74 -29.51 15.93
CA ALA A 174 2.98 -28.40 16.84
C ALA A 174 4.15 -28.77 17.76
N SER A 175 5.16 -27.91 17.81
CA SER A 175 6.28 -28.01 18.75
C SER A 175 6.23 -26.79 19.66
N VAL A 176 6.13 -27.01 20.96
CA VAL A 176 5.98 -25.97 21.97
C VAL A 176 7.08 -26.13 23.01
N GLY A 177 7.80 -25.05 23.29
CA GLY A 177 9.03 -25.12 24.08
C GLY A 177 8.84 -25.20 25.60
N LYS A 178 7.66 -24.88 26.15
CA LYS A 178 7.42 -24.91 27.60
C LYS A 178 6.12 -25.59 28.00
N VAL A 179 4.99 -24.97 27.68
CA VAL A 179 3.67 -25.45 28.09
C VAL A 179 2.68 -25.34 26.95
N PHE A 180 1.97 -26.42 26.66
CA PHE A 180 0.81 -26.43 25.77
C PHE A 180 -0.45 -26.57 26.60
N THR A 181 -1.35 -25.60 26.50
CA THR A 181 -2.63 -25.59 27.23
C THR A 181 -3.81 -25.49 26.27
N LEU A 182 -4.77 -26.41 26.39
CA LEU A 182 -6.09 -26.31 25.79
C LEU A 182 -7.11 -26.14 26.92
N THR A 183 -7.93 -25.09 26.87
CA THR A 183 -8.98 -24.85 27.89
C THR A 183 -10.33 -24.66 27.23
N VAL A 184 -11.35 -25.33 27.76
CA VAL A 184 -12.74 -25.25 27.29
C VAL A 184 -13.64 -24.76 28.44
N GLY A 185 -14.40 -23.70 28.18
CA GLY A 185 -15.36 -23.13 29.13
C GLY A 185 -14.78 -22.72 30.49
N GLY A 186 -13.46 -22.53 30.58
CA GLY A 186 -12.74 -22.21 31.82
C GLY A 186 -12.69 -23.34 32.86
N LYS A 187 -13.16 -24.54 32.54
CA LYS A 187 -13.29 -25.64 33.52
C LYS A 187 -12.61 -26.94 33.10
N SER A 188 -12.56 -27.21 31.81
CA SER A 188 -11.90 -28.40 31.27
C SER A 188 -10.57 -27.99 30.65
N SER A 189 -9.49 -28.70 30.99
CA SER A 189 -8.17 -28.40 30.45
C SER A 189 -7.35 -29.63 30.12
N ILE A 190 -6.55 -29.51 29.07
CA ILE A 190 -5.39 -30.34 28.81
C ILE A 190 -4.17 -29.43 29.00
N VAL A 191 -3.26 -29.81 29.88
CA VAL A 191 -1.99 -29.09 30.13
C VAL A 191 -0.86 -30.07 29.93
N MET A 192 0.07 -29.74 29.04
CA MET A 192 1.27 -30.52 28.76
C MET A 192 2.48 -29.63 29.02
N ASP A 193 3.38 -30.07 29.87
CA ASP A 193 4.66 -29.43 30.12
C ASP A 193 5.81 -30.44 29.94
N GLU A 194 7.03 -30.05 30.29
CA GLU A 194 8.22 -30.90 30.15
C GLU A 194 8.13 -32.20 30.97
N LYS A 195 7.37 -32.19 32.07
CA LYS A 195 7.37 -33.27 33.06
C LYS A 195 6.06 -34.03 33.15
N SER A 196 4.97 -33.47 32.61
CA SER A 196 3.65 -34.03 32.83
C SER A 196 2.64 -33.74 31.72
N ILE A 197 1.64 -34.62 31.65
CA ILE A 197 0.41 -34.43 30.89
C ILE A 197 -0.76 -34.54 31.87
N LEU A 198 -1.52 -33.44 32.01
CA LEU A 198 -2.71 -33.35 32.86
C LEU A 198 -3.97 -33.18 32.01
N LEU A 199 -4.94 -34.07 32.21
CA LEU A 199 -6.31 -33.92 31.75
C LEU A 199 -7.19 -33.66 32.97
N GLN A 200 -7.83 -32.50 33.05
CA GLN A 200 -8.61 -32.11 34.22
C GLN A 200 -9.99 -31.57 33.84
N ILE A 201 -10.99 -31.98 34.63
CA ILE A 201 -12.30 -31.34 34.70
C ILE A 201 -12.80 -31.29 36.14
N GLY A 202 -12.97 -30.07 36.67
CA GLY A 202 -13.34 -29.88 38.07
C GLY A 202 -12.38 -30.60 39.01
N LYS A 203 -12.90 -31.55 39.81
CA LYS A 203 -12.13 -32.37 40.77
C LYS A 203 -11.51 -33.64 40.16
N SER A 204 -11.89 -34.02 38.95
CA SER A 204 -11.39 -35.23 38.30
C SER A 204 -10.12 -34.92 37.52
N LYS A 205 -9.10 -35.79 37.63
CA LYS A 205 -7.80 -35.63 36.97
C LYS A 205 -7.24 -36.96 36.48
N LEU A 206 -6.58 -36.92 35.34
CA LEU A 206 -5.62 -37.92 34.90
C LEU A 206 -4.27 -37.23 34.70
N VAL A 207 -3.22 -37.75 35.34
CA VAL A 207 -1.86 -37.22 35.27
C VAL A 207 -0.92 -38.32 34.81
N LEU A 208 -0.12 -38.05 33.78
CA LEU A 208 1.04 -38.86 33.39
C LEU A 208 2.29 -38.03 33.70
N GLU A 209 3.25 -38.62 34.40
CA GLU A 209 4.49 -37.96 34.80
C GLU A 209 5.71 -38.58 34.09
N GLU A 210 6.77 -37.80 33.90
CA GLU A 210 8.04 -38.22 33.27
C GLU A 210 8.68 -39.43 33.97
N ASN A 211 8.50 -39.55 35.29
CA ASN A 211 9.00 -40.68 36.07
C ASN A 211 8.23 -41.99 35.84
N GLY A 212 7.20 -41.98 34.99
CA GLY A 212 6.35 -43.13 34.68
C GLY A 212 5.13 -43.30 35.59
N ASN A 213 4.93 -42.42 36.58
CA ASN A 213 3.74 -42.45 37.42
C ASN A 213 2.49 -42.06 36.62
N ILE A 214 1.38 -42.74 36.94
CA ILE A 214 0.06 -42.43 36.41
C ILE A 214 -0.88 -42.26 37.59
N THR A 215 -1.54 -41.11 37.68
CA THR A 215 -2.48 -40.78 38.76
C THR A 215 -3.88 -40.58 38.20
N LEU A 216 -4.87 -41.25 38.81
CA LEU A 216 -6.29 -41.07 38.51
C LEU A 216 -7.02 -40.59 39.77
N GLU A 217 -7.51 -39.36 39.74
CA GLU A 217 -8.28 -38.77 40.84
C GLU A 217 -9.71 -38.49 40.39
N GLY A 218 -10.66 -38.77 41.28
CA GLY A 218 -12.06 -38.44 41.08
C GLY A 218 -12.88 -38.66 42.34
N VAL A 219 -14.06 -38.04 42.43
CA VAL A 219 -14.99 -38.22 43.56
C VAL A 219 -15.51 -39.66 43.61
N LYS A 220 -15.77 -40.25 42.45
CA LYS A 220 -16.14 -41.65 42.28
C LYS A 220 -15.41 -42.18 41.07
N VAL A 221 -14.56 -43.17 41.28
CA VAL A 221 -13.92 -43.93 40.21
C VAL A 221 -14.66 -45.25 40.09
N LEU A 222 -15.45 -45.40 39.03
CA LEU A 222 -16.19 -46.64 38.76
C LEU A 222 -15.43 -47.42 37.69
N VAL A 223 -14.87 -48.56 38.07
CA VAL A 223 -14.25 -49.52 37.15
C VAL A 223 -15.18 -50.73 37.04
N LYS A 224 -15.70 -50.99 35.84
CA LYS A 224 -16.59 -52.13 35.57
C LYS A 224 -15.98 -52.97 34.46
N GLY A 225 -15.83 -54.27 34.71
CA GLY A 225 -15.56 -55.27 33.70
C GLY A 225 -16.74 -56.23 33.63
N ASP A 226 -17.18 -56.57 32.42
CA ASP A 226 -18.28 -57.53 32.21
C ASP A 226 -17.82 -58.99 32.38
N ASP A 227 -16.52 -59.25 32.25
CA ASP A 227 -15.89 -60.57 32.42
C ASP A 227 -14.79 -60.53 33.50
N LEU A 228 -13.71 -59.77 33.26
CA LEU A 228 -12.59 -59.62 34.20
C LEU A 228 -12.10 -58.16 34.27
N VAL A 229 -11.75 -57.70 35.46
CA VAL A 229 -10.89 -56.53 35.69
C VAL A 229 -9.55 -57.06 36.20
N ASP A 230 -8.53 -57.02 35.35
CA ASP A 230 -7.19 -57.48 35.70
C ASP A 230 -6.30 -56.31 36.11
N VAL A 231 -5.64 -56.46 37.25
CA VAL A 231 -4.71 -55.47 37.81
C VAL A 231 -3.52 -56.26 38.29
N ASP A 232 -2.36 -56.03 37.68
CA ASP A 232 -1.11 -56.65 38.06
C ASP A 232 -0.09 -55.57 38.45
N GLY A 233 0.68 -55.88 39.47
CA GLY A 233 1.72 -55.03 40.02
C GLY A 233 2.40 -55.74 41.17
N LYS A 234 3.66 -55.40 41.43
CA LYS A 234 4.43 -55.97 42.56
C LYS A 234 3.68 -55.84 43.90
N LYS A 235 2.86 -54.80 44.05
CA LYS A 235 1.96 -54.58 45.18
C LYS A 235 0.69 -53.90 44.66
N ILE A 236 -0.46 -54.42 45.10
CA ILE A 236 -1.77 -53.81 44.88
C ILE A 236 -2.36 -53.53 46.25
N ASP A 237 -2.75 -52.28 46.48
CA ASP A 237 -3.26 -51.79 47.75
C ASP A 237 -4.71 -51.33 47.54
N LEU A 238 -5.67 -52.07 48.10
CA LEU A 238 -7.10 -51.79 48.03
C LEU A 238 -7.58 -51.61 49.47
N ASN A 239 -7.87 -50.36 49.84
CA ASN A 239 -8.34 -49.98 51.18
C ASN A 239 -9.82 -49.60 51.17
#